data_AF-A0A8T2PDE3-F1
#
_entry.id   AF-A0A8T2PDE3-F1
#
_cell.length_a   1.000
_cell.length_b   1.000
_cell.length_c   1.000
_cell.angle_alpha   90.00
_cell.angle_beta   90.00
_cell.angle_gamma   90.00
#
_symmetry.space_group_name_H-M   'P 1'
#
loop_
_entity.id
_entity.type
_entity.pdbx_description
1 polymer ?
#
loop_
_entity_poly.entity_id
_entity_poly.type
_entity_poly.pdbx_seq_one_letter_code
_entity_poly.pdbx_strand_id
1 'polypeptide(L)' 'RYASRNPSTNLTVQLHYKLKVGDSDVPLTGILDDCFCDIESIDVFNNFKIYPNIRKLTERDYFRYYKVSMYANPPPQWGL' A
#
# COMPACT_ATOMS: atom_id res chain seq x y z
N ARG A 1 -2.24 -13.64 6.30
CA ARG A 1 -1.25 -14.08 5.29
C ARG A 1 0.11 -13.94 5.94
N TYR A 2 0.86 -15.02 6.09
CA TYR A 2 2.13 -15.03 6.83
C TYR A 2 3.31 -15.01 5.86
N ALA A 3 4.34 -14.22 6.16
CA ALA A 3 5.66 -14.34 5.54
C ALA A 3 6.58 -15.08 6.53
N SER A 4 7.14 -16.21 6.11
CA SER A 4 8.11 -17.00 6.90
C SER A 4 9.50 -16.81 6.29
N ARG A 5 10.51 -16.60 7.13
CA ARG A 5 11.91 -16.39 6.74
C ARG A 5 12.59 -17.73 6.44
N ASN A 6 13.22 -17.87 5.27
CA ASN A 6 14.19 -18.93 5.01
C ASN A 6 15.61 -18.33 5.18
N PRO A 7 16.45 -18.81 6.11
CA PRO A 7 17.75 -18.17 6.40
C PRO A 7 18.82 -18.37 5.31
N SER A 8 18.52 -19.10 4.25
CA SER A 8 19.55 -19.69 3.37
C SER A 8 19.61 -19.16 1.94
N THR A 9 18.79 -18.18 1.54
CA THR A 9 18.83 -17.69 0.15
C THR A 9 18.80 -16.18 0.07
N ASN A 10 19.89 -15.60 -0.44
CA ASN A 10 19.87 -14.25 -0.94
C ASN A 10 18.84 -14.15 -2.08
N LEU A 11 17.78 -13.39 -1.80
CA LEU A 11 17.11 -12.46 -2.70
C LEU A 11 16.40 -13.08 -3.92
N THR A 12 15.08 -13.29 -3.78
CA THR A 12 13.99 -12.62 -4.54
C THR A 12 12.78 -13.56 -4.52
N VAL A 13 11.71 -13.23 -3.81
CA VAL A 13 10.43 -13.94 -3.97
C VAL A 13 9.76 -13.39 -5.23
N GLN A 14 9.82 -14.11 -6.34
CA GLN A 14 9.03 -13.75 -7.52
C GLN A 14 7.60 -14.27 -7.32
N LEU A 15 6.70 -13.37 -6.89
CA LEU A 15 5.27 -13.64 -6.89
C LEU A 15 4.74 -13.37 -8.30
N HIS A 16 4.28 -14.41 -9.01
CA HIS A 16 3.52 -14.25 -10.25
C HIS A 16 2.06 -13.95 -9.91
N TYR A 17 1.67 -12.68 -10.04
CA TYR A 17 0.29 -12.26 -9.92
C TYR A 17 -0.28 -11.96 -11.31
N LYS A 18 -1.53 -12.38 -11.54
CA LYS A 18 -2.31 -12.03 -12.73
C LYS A 18 -3.42 -11.10 -12.27
N LEU A 19 -3.40 -9.83 -12.69
CA LEU A 19 -4.60 -9.01 -12.56
C LEU A 19 -5.49 -9.27 -13.78
N LYS A 20 -6.78 -9.48 -13.49
CA LYS A 20 -7.84 -9.40 -14.49
C LYS A 20 -8.09 -7.93 -14.79
N VAL A 21 -7.77 -7.50 -16.01
CA VAL A 21 -8.16 -6.18 -16.53
C VAL A 21 -9.04 -6.44 -17.75
N GLY A 22 -10.36 -6.30 -17.57
CA GLY A 22 -11.34 -6.78 -18.55
C GLY A 22 -11.29 -8.31 -18.69
N ASP A 23 -11.35 -8.81 -19.93
CA ASP A 23 -11.32 -10.25 -20.23
C ASP A 23 -9.90 -10.83 -20.42
N SER A 24 -8.88 -9.99 -20.24
CA SER A 24 -7.46 -10.37 -20.39
C SER A 24 -6.76 -10.52 -19.04
N ASP A 25 -5.93 -11.57 -18.94
CA ASP A 25 -5.02 -11.78 -17.82
C ASP A 25 -3.68 -11.10 -18.12
N VAL A 26 -3.35 -10.03 -17.40
CA VAL A 26 -2.05 -9.36 -17.54
C VAL A 26 -1.07 -9.93 -16.50
N PRO A 27 0.05 -10.56 -16.92
CA PRO A 27 1.09 -10.97 -15.99
C PRO A 27 1.76 -9.72 -15.44
N LEU A 28 1.75 -9.57 -14.13
CA LEU A 28 2.45 -8.47 -13.49
C LEU A 28 3.79 -8.98 -12.99
N THR A 29 4.85 -8.30 -13.42
CA THR A 29 6.21 -8.53 -12.96
C THR A 29 6.62 -7.30 -12.16
N GLY A 30 6.90 -7.52 -10.87
CA GLY A 30 7.29 -6.47 -9.94
C GLY A 30 7.98 -7.08 -8.74
N ILE A 31 8.97 -6.38 -8.20
CA ILE A 31 9.47 -6.65 -6.85
C ILE A 31 8.35 -6.18 -5.93
N LEU A 32 7.68 -7.10 -5.25
CA LEU A 32 6.88 -6.72 -4.10
C LEU A 32 7.93 -6.31 -3.04
N ASP A 33 7.98 -5.03 -2.68
CA ASP A 33 8.72 -4.58 -1.50
C ASP A 33 7.98 -5.16 -0.29
N ASP A 34 8.15 -6.46 -0.07
CA ASP A 34 7.74 -7.14 1.14
C ASP A 34 8.57 -6.52 2.26
N CYS A 35 7.99 -5.53 2.92
CA CYS A 35 8.56 -4.96 4.12
C CYS A 35 8.79 -6.11 5.10
N PHE A 36 10.06 -6.36 5.45
CA PHE A 36 10.45 -7.32 6.49
C PHE A 36 10.17 -6.75 7.89
N CYS A 37 8.96 -6.23 8.08
CA CYS A 37 8.51 -5.65 9.33
C CYS A 37 7.69 -6.67 10.09
N ASP A 38 7.97 -6.79 11.38
CA ASP A 38 7.15 -7.58 12.28
C ASP A 38 5.78 -6.90 12.46
N ILE A 39 4.71 -7.66 12.22
CA ILE A 39 3.34 -7.16 12.28
C ILE A 39 3.00 -6.71 13.70
N GLU A 40 3.49 -7.43 14.72
CA GLU A 40 3.24 -7.08 16.12
C GLU A 40 3.91 -5.75 16.48
N SER A 41 5.15 -5.56 16.03
CA SER A 41 5.86 -4.28 16.17
C SER A 41 5.14 -3.12 15.46
N ILE A 42 4.60 -3.34 14.24
CA ILE A 42 3.80 -2.33 13.53
C ILE A 42 2.52 -2.01 14.30
N ASP A 43 1.79 -3.04 14.73
CA ASP A 43 0.50 -2.88 15.40
C ASP A 43 0.66 -2.10 16.70
N VAL A 44 1.63 -2.48 17.53
CA VAL A 44 1.90 -1.81 18.80
C VAL A 44 2.33 -0.36 18.56
N PHE A 45 3.21 -0.12 17.60
CA PHE A 45 3.67 1.23 17.28
C PHE A 45 2.55 2.11 16.74
N ASN A 46 1.78 1.61 15.77
CA ASN A 46 0.67 2.34 15.18
C ASN A 46 -0.39 2.65 16.25
N ASN A 47 -0.92 1.65 16.94
CA ASN A 47 -2.08 1.81 17.79
C ASN A 47 -1.77 2.57 19.09
N PHE A 48 -0.59 2.38 19.67
CA PHE A 48 -0.26 2.96 20.99
C PHE A 48 0.69 4.16 20.95
N LYS A 49 1.47 4.35 19.88
CA LYS A 49 2.42 5.48 19.80
C LYS A 49 1.93 6.55 18.83
N ILE A 50 1.56 6.19 17.61
CA ILE A 50 1.30 7.16 16.54
C ILE A 50 -0.18 7.52 16.39
N TYR A 51 -1.08 6.54 16.33
CA TYR A 51 -2.50 6.73 16.04
C TYR A 51 -3.17 7.78 16.94
N PRO A 52 -2.96 7.79 18.28
CA PRO A 52 -3.59 8.78 19.14
C PRO A 52 -3.17 10.22 18.82
N ASN A 53 -1.93 10.39 18.36
CA ASN A 53 -1.37 11.70 18.02
C ASN A 53 -1.82 12.16 16.64
N ILE A 54 -1.81 11.27 15.65
CA ILE A 54 -2.31 11.58 14.30
C ILE A 54 -3.79 11.92 14.34
N ARG A 55 -4.60 11.14 15.08
CA ARG A 55 -6.04 11.42 15.21
C ARG A 55 -6.30 12.84 15.71
N LYS A 56 -5.65 13.23 16.82
CA LYS A 56 -5.75 14.59 17.38
C LYS A 56 -5.27 15.66 16.39
N LEU A 57 -4.24 15.36 15.60
CA LEU A 57 -3.72 16.28 14.59
C LEU A 57 -4.72 16.50 13.46
N THR A 58 -5.33 15.42 12.96
CA THR A 58 -6.31 15.45 11.86
C THR A 58 -7.64 16.10 12.24
N GLU A 59 -7.98 16.16 13.53
CA GLU A 59 -9.17 16.86 14.03
C GLU A 59 -9.03 18.40 13.98
N ARG A 60 -7.80 18.93 13.86
CA ARG A 60 -7.54 20.38 13.77
C ARG A 60 -8.01 20.96 12.44
N ASP A 61 -8.51 22.20 12.48
CA ASP A 61 -9.05 22.89 11.29
C ASP A 61 -8.05 22.98 10.13
N TYR A 62 -6.75 23.09 10.43
CA TYR A 62 -5.70 23.08 9.42
C TYR A 62 -5.69 21.80 8.56
N PHE A 63 -5.92 20.64 9.17
CA PHE A 63 -5.90 19.34 8.49
C PHE A 63 -7.28 18.87 8.04
N ARG A 64 -8.36 19.56 8.44
CA ARG A 64 -9.74 19.17 8.14
C ARG A 64 -10.09 19.28 6.66
N TYR A 65 -9.45 20.18 5.92
CA TYR A 65 -9.81 20.50 4.54
C TYR A 65 -8.68 20.12 3.60
N TYR A 66 -9.02 19.38 2.54
CA TYR A 66 -8.11 19.06 1.45
C TYR A 66 -8.61 19.69 0.16
N LYS A 67 -7.76 20.46 -0.52
CA LYS A 67 -8.08 21.07 -1.82
C LYS A 67 -7.93 20.03 -2.92
N VAL A 68 -9.05 19.56 -3.46
CA VAL A 68 -9.10 18.62 -4.58
C VAL A 68 -9.83 19.22 -5.76
N SER A 69 -9.35 18.96 -6.98
CA SER A 69 -10.14 19.21 -8.19
C SER A 69 -11.12 18.06 -8.37
N MET A 70 -12.41 18.34 -8.24
CA MET A 70 -13.47 17.38 -8.56
C MET A 70 -13.83 17.36 -10.05
N TYR A 71 -13.25 18.27 -10.84
CA TYR A 71 -13.33 18.17 -12.30
C TYR A 71 -12.55 16.94 -12.74
N ALA A 72 -13.21 16.07 -13.50
CA ALA A 72 -12.57 14.92 -14.10
C ALA A 72 -11.35 15.40 -14.90
N ASN A 73 -10.16 14.95 -14.51
CA ASN A 73 -9.07 14.90 -15.47
C ASN A 73 -9.55 13.99 -16.61
N PRO A 74 -9.31 14.35 -17.89
CA PRO A 74 -9.62 13.44 -18.98
C PRO A 74 -9.01 12.07 -18.65
N PRO A 75 -9.75 10.98 -18.91
CA PRO A 75 -9.26 9.65 -18.60
C PRO A 75 -7.89 9.46 -19.27
N PRO A 76 -6.96 8.76 -18.61
CA PRO A 76 -5.68 8.47 -19.22
C PRO A 76 -5.87 7.80 -20.59
N GLN A 77 -5.05 8.17 -21.57
CA GLN A 77 -5.20 7.77 -22.99
C GLN A 77 -5.10 6.24 -23.24
N TRP A 78 -4.78 5.44 -22.22
CA TRP A 78 -4.69 3.98 -22.31
C TRP A 78 -6.04 3.25 -22.20
N GLY A 79 -7.16 3.98 -22.20
CA GLY A 79 -8.52 3.44 -22.06
C GLY A 79 -9.50 3.79 -23.18
N LEU A 80 -9.04 4.23 -24.35
CA LEU A 80 -9.85 4.44 -25.56
C LEU A 80 -9.38 3.54 -26.71
#